data_AF-A0AAU4ZWQ7-F1
#
_entry.id   AF-A0AAU4ZWQ7-F1
#
_cell.length_a   1.000
_cell.length_b   1.000
_cell.length_c   1.000
_cell.angle_alpha   90.00
_cell.angle_beta   90.00
_cell.angle_gamma   90.00
#
_symmetry.space_group_name_H-M   'P 1'
#
loop_
_entity.id
_entity.type
_entity.pdbx_description
1 polymer ?
#
loop_
_entity_poly.entity_id
_entity_poly.type
_entity_poly.pdbx_seq_one_letter_code
_entity_poly.pdbx_strand_id
1 'polypeptide(L)'
;MSIDRNALLTWADVPADVGTDADAMLDRLQPNIVKPHVRDYLSVLLLGFTDSPEGAVDARAFLTAVASLMKSAREHLREVAAFKAGGAPGTPYVGVGLAKAGYDKLGLSAQAPTDPSFRLGMRDEQTRQKLSDPVLSLREEPYREEIHAVVLVGDASAVTVAARLAQVQAVRPASVHLIGQETGLGLRNANGDGIEHFGYVDGRSQPLFWSQDVDDERRGTDGTSVWNPATPLDRVLVPDPAAPDPELDFGSYFVLRKLEQNVQMFKQAEEALADQLKLVGEDRERAGAMIVGRFEDGTPLTTQSAAGPHSPVMNNFDYANDEHGMKCPFQGHIRKTNPRGSGGFEEAEDERRHLMARRGQTYGERKDDPNDDTLPQYRPTGGVGLLFMAFNSELGNQFEFTQRTWANNAGFPRAPAGDSQPGLDPVIGQGARPTAAWPSVWGGTSKELGIPAVPQAVTMKGGEYFFMPSLPFLRSLSPGTATGTDTGI
;
A
#
# COMPACT_ATOMS: atom_id res chain seq x y z
N MET A 1 14.40 -25.18 -12.66
CA MET A 1 14.23 -25.71 -11.28
C MET A 1 13.19 -24.83 -10.64
N SER A 2 11.94 -25.26 -10.45
CA SER A 2 10.81 -24.35 -10.11
C SER A 2 11.14 -23.43 -8.93
N ILE A 3 10.81 -22.15 -9.04
CA ILE A 3 11.09 -21.13 -8.01
C ILE A 3 10.39 -21.51 -6.70
N ASP A 4 11.17 -21.73 -5.64
CA ASP A 4 10.60 -21.92 -4.30
C ASP A 4 10.13 -20.58 -3.74
N ARG A 5 8.85 -20.28 -3.93
CA ARG A 5 8.21 -19.07 -3.44
C ARG A 5 7.91 -19.11 -1.93
N ASN A 6 8.10 -20.25 -1.28
CA ASN A 6 7.91 -20.40 0.17
C ASN A 6 9.18 -20.04 0.97
N ALA A 7 10.31 -19.88 0.29
CA ALA A 7 11.59 -19.51 0.91
C ALA A 7 11.91 -18.02 0.71
N LEU A 8 12.74 -17.50 1.61
CA LEU A 8 13.40 -16.20 1.42
C LEU A 8 14.54 -16.39 0.41
N LEU A 9 14.55 -15.59 -0.66
CA LEU A 9 15.55 -15.70 -1.72
C LEU A 9 16.64 -14.63 -1.58
N THR A 10 17.78 -14.91 -2.21
CA THR A 10 18.95 -14.03 -2.31
C THR A 10 19.06 -13.58 -3.77
N TRP A 11 19.07 -12.27 -4.03
CA TRP A 11 19.09 -11.78 -5.42
C TRP A 11 20.50 -11.46 -5.97
N ALA A 12 21.53 -11.34 -5.10
CA ALA A 12 22.87 -10.90 -5.48
C ALA A 12 23.96 -11.99 -5.60
N ASP A 13 23.76 -13.20 -5.03
CA ASP A 13 24.82 -14.21 -4.89
C ASP A 13 24.79 -15.33 -5.94
N VAL A 14 24.20 -15.08 -7.11
CA VAL A 14 24.26 -16.03 -8.22
C VAL A 14 25.37 -15.62 -9.19
N PRO A 15 26.39 -16.46 -9.43
CA PRO A 15 27.40 -16.22 -10.46
C PRO A 15 26.75 -15.88 -11.81
N ALA A 16 27.26 -14.86 -12.50
CA ALA A 16 26.67 -14.34 -13.74
C ALA A 16 26.56 -15.40 -14.87
N ASP A 17 27.27 -16.51 -14.75
CA ASP A 17 27.33 -17.64 -15.67
C ASP A 17 26.36 -18.79 -15.32
N VAL A 18 25.66 -18.73 -14.18
CA VAL A 18 24.71 -19.76 -13.73
C VAL A 18 23.38 -19.11 -13.35
N GLY A 19 22.68 -18.49 -14.30
CA GLY A 19 21.37 -17.89 -14.04
C GLY A 19 20.39 -18.90 -13.43
N THR A 20 19.74 -18.53 -12.31
CA THR A 20 18.72 -19.35 -11.66
C THR A 20 17.31 -19.04 -12.20
N ASP A 21 16.31 -19.90 -11.96
CA ASP A 21 14.91 -19.59 -12.28
C ASP A 21 14.44 -18.30 -11.54
N ALA A 22 14.95 -18.05 -10.34
CA ALA A 22 14.74 -16.79 -9.62
C ALA A 22 15.30 -15.59 -10.39
N ASP A 23 16.41 -15.80 -11.10
CA ASP A 23 16.97 -14.75 -11.91
C ASP A 23 16.10 -14.39 -13.11
N ALA A 24 15.67 -15.42 -13.84
CA ALA A 24 14.77 -15.26 -14.96
C ALA A 24 13.47 -14.54 -14.53
N MET A 25 12.88 -14.92 -13.40
CA MET A 25 11.69 -14.24 -12.86
C MET A 25 11.94 -12.76 -12.58
N LEU A 26 13.07 -12.39 -11.97
CA LEU A 26 13.39 -10.98 -11.69
C LEU A 26 13.56 -10.13 -12.95
N ASP A 27 14.00 -10.71 -14.07
CA ASP A 27 14.06 -10.03 -15.37
C ASP A 27 12.69 -9.83 -16.03
N ARG A 28 11.70 -10.61 -15.58
CA ARG A 28 10.35 -10.67 -16.14
C ARG A 28 9.33 -9.96 -15.25
N LEU A 29 9.66 -9.72 -13.98
CA LEU A 29 8.80 -9.05 -13.00
C LEU A 29 8.92 -7.53 -13.08
N GLN A 30 7.82 -6.81 -12.85
CA GLN A 30 7.85 -5.35 -12.69
C GLN A 30 8.57 -4.92 -11.39
N PRO A 31 9.25 -3.77 -11.39
CA PRO A 31 9.80 -3.17 -10.18
C PRO A 31 8.67 -2.69 -9.23
N ASN A 32 9.04 -2.14 -8.08
CA ASN A 32 8.13 -1.67 -7.03
C ASN A 32 7.35 -2.77 -6.26
N ILE A 33 7.23 -4.00 -6.79
CA ILE A 33 6.54 -5.12 -6.13
C ILE A 33 7.36 -5.63 -4.94
N VAL A 34 8.45 -6.34 -5.25
CA VAL A 34 9.32 -7.04 -4.29
C VAL A 34 10.32 -6.13 -3.58
N LYS A 35 10.45 -4.88 -4.03
CA LYS A 35 11.20 -3.82 -3.35
C LYS A 35 10.61 -2.47 -3.77
N PRO A 36 10.33 -1.54 -2.84
CA PRO A 36 9.76 -0.24 -3.20
C PRO A 36 10.70 0.54 -4.11
N HIS A 37 10.15 1.20 -5.12
CA HIS A 37 10.88 2.15 -5.96
C HIS A 37 10.72 3.57 -5.41
N VAL A 38 11.77 4.40 -5.52
CA VAL A 38 11.67 5.84 -5.18
C VAL A 38 10.60 6.52 -6.02
N ARG A 39 9.77 7.35 -5.40
CA ARG A 39 8.60 7.97 -6.05
C ARG A 39 8.18 9.24 -5.33
N ASP A 40 9.13 10.04 -4.86
CA ASP A 40 8.87 11.33 -4.21
C ASP A 40 7.94 12.20 -5.06
N TYR A 41 8.05 12.07 -6.39
CA TYR A 41 7.04 12.51 -7.34
C TYR A 41 6.45 11.30 -8.04
N LEU A 42 5.13 11.29 -8.18
CA LEU A 42 4.39 10.20 -8.82
C LEU A 42 3.26 10.77 -9.69
N SER A 43 3.09 10.24 -10.89
CA SER A 43 1.88 10.41 -11.70
C SER A 43 1.18 9.07 -11.85
N VAL A 44 -0.13 9.05 -11.62
CA VAL A 44 -0.99 7.87 -11.77
C VAL A 44 -2.00 8.15 -12.87
N LEU A 45 -1.88 7.49 -14.01
CA LEU A 45 -2.82 7.61 -15.11
C LEU A 45 -3.87 6.50 -15.00
N LEU A 46 -5.14 6.89 -14.91
CA LEU A 46 -6.28 5.97 -14.99
C LEU A 46 -6.78 5.98 -16.43
N LEU A 47 -6.80 4.82 -17.05
CA LEU A 47 -7.02 4.68 -18.48
C LEU A 47 -8.22 3.80 -18.77
N GLY A 48 -8.96 4.16 -19.81
CA GLY A 48 -9.94 3.29 -20.44
C GLY A 48 -9.60 3.04 -21.91
N PHE A 49 -10.27 2.06 -22.48
CA PHE A 49 -10.04 1.51 -23.81
C PHE A 49 -11.37 1.54 -24.55
N THR A 50 -11.38 2.05 -25.77
CA THR A 50 -12.57 2.07 -26.62
C THR A 50 -13.08 0.66 -26.88
N ASP A 51 -14.39 0.50 -26.79
CA ASP A 51 -15.06 -0.79 -27.00
C ASP A 51 -15.23 -1.10 -28.49
N SER A 52 -14.13 -1.44 -29.16
CA SER A 52 -14.13 -1.91 -30.55
C SER A 52 -12.95 -2.85 -30.80
N PRO A 53 -12.97 -3.67 -31.88
CA PRO A 53 -11.83 -4.48 -32.29
C PRO A 53 -10.56 -3.64 -32.50
N GLU A 54 -10.69 -2.48 -33.13
CA GLU A 54 -9.58 -1.54 -33.34
C GLU A 54 -9.09 -0.96 -32.00
N GLY A 55 -10.01 -0.60 -31.10
CA GLY A 55 -9.68 -0.14 -29.75
C GLY A 55 -8.88 -1.18 -28.94
N ALA A 56 -9.21 -2.47 -29.08
CA ALA A 56 -8.46 -3.55 -28.46
C ALA A 56 -7.05 -3.70 -29.06
N VAL A 57 -6.91 -3.60 -30.38
CA VAL A 57 -5.60 -3.63 -31.07
C VAL A 57 -4.74 -2.45 -30.65
N ASP A 58 -5.31 -1.25 -30.62
CA ASP A 58 -4.63 -0.02 -30.19
C ASP A 58 -4.20 -0.09 -28.72
N ALA A 59 -5.06 -0.61 -27.84
CA ALA A 59 -4.73 -0.80 -26.43
C ALA A 59 -3.59 -1.80 -26.23
N ARG A 60 -3.58 -2.92 -26.98
CA ARG A 60 -2.47 -3.89 -26.98
C ARG A 60 -1.18 -3.23 -27.44
N ALA A 61 -1.22 -2.50 -28.56
CA ALA A 61 -0.07 -1.78 -29.10
C ALA A 61 0.48 -0.72 -28.13
N PHE A 62 -0.41 0.04 -27.47
CA PHE A 62 -0.06 1.00 -26.44
C PHE A 62 0.65 0.33 -25.26
N LEU A 63 0.10 -0.76 -24.72
CA LEU A 63 0.71 -1.48 -23.59
C LEU A 63 2.08 -2.05 -23.94
N THR A 64 2.26 -2.59 -25.15
CA THR A 64 3.57 -3.03 -25.65
C THR A 64 4.56 -1.87 -25.81
N ALA A 65 4.10 -0.72 -26.30
CA ALA A 65 4.93 0.48 -26.42
C ALA A 65 5.37 0.99 -25.03
N VAL A 66 4.46 1.05 -24.05
CA VAL A 66 4.78 1.42 -22.67
C VAL A 66 5.75 0.41 -22.03
N ALA A 67 5.62 -0.89 -22.33
CA ALA A 67 6.55 -1.91 -21.84
C ALA A 67 8.01 -1.70 -22.30
N SER A 68 8.24 -0.98 -23.40
CA SER A 68 9.59 -0.57 -23.83
C SER A 68 10.18 0.57 -22.99
N LEU A 69 9.34 1.29 -22.25
CA LEU A 69 9.72 2.36 -21.34
C LEU A 69 9.90 1.87 -19.89
N MET A 70 9.60 0.59 -19.63
CA MET A 70 9.71 -0.06 -18.32
C MET A 70 11.08 -0.72 -18.14
N LYS A 71 11.46 -0.95 -16.89
CA LYS A 71 12.59 -1.78 -16.48
C LYS A 71 12.12 -2.99 -15.69
N SER A 72 12.98 -3.97 -15.48
CA SER A 72 12.68 -5.15 -14.66
C SER A 72 12.94 -4.92 -13.16
N ALA A 73 12.43 -5.82 -12.32
CA ALA A 73 12.77 -5.86 -10.91
C ALA A 73 14.28 -6.07 -10.70
N ARG A 74 14.94 -6.90 -11.52
CA ARG A 74 16.40 -7.07 -11.50
C ARG A 74 17.13 -5.75 -11.73
N GLU A 75 16.76 -5.03 -12.79
CA GLU A 75 17.40 -3.76 -13.14
C GLU A 75 17.25 -2.73 -12.01
N HIS A 76 16.05 -2.62 -11.43
CA HIS A 76 15.83 -1.79 -10.26
C HIS A 76 16.69 -2.20 -9.05
N LEU A 77 16.81 -3.49 -8.74
CA LEU A 77 17.66 -3.97 -7.63
C LEU A 77 19.13 -3.61 -7.85
N ARG A 78 19.62 -3.71 -9.09
CA ARG A 78 20.98 -3.29 -9.47
C ARG A 78 21.18 -1.78 -9.31
N GLU A 79 20.22 -0.96 -9.72
CA GLU A 79 20.28 0.48 -9.51
C GLU A 79 20.30 0.85 -8.01
N VAL A 80 19.51 0.16 -7.18
CA VAL A 80 19.55 0.37 -5.72
C VAL A 80 20.92 0.02 -5.14
N ALA A 81 21.53 -1.09 -5.57
CA ALA A 81 22.88 -1.44 -5.13
C ALA A 81 23.93 -0.44 -5.60
N ALA A 82 23.85 0.04 -6.85
CA ALA A 82 24.75 1.07 -7.37
C ALA A 82 24.61 2.40 -6.62
N PHE A 83 23.37 2.79 -6.27
CA PHE A 83 23.11 3.96 -5.45
C PHE A 83 23.69 3.81 -4.03
N LYS A 84 23.50 2.66 -3.38
CA LYS A 84 24.11 2.40 -2.05
C LYS A 84 25.64 2.40 -2.09
N ALA A 85 26.24 1.88 -3.15
CA ALA A 85 27.69 1.76 -3.27
C ALA A 85 28.39 3.09 -3.60
N GLY A 86 27.76 3.98 -4.38
CA GLY A 86 28.42 5.19 -4.88
C GLY A 86 27.51 6.37 -5.23
N GLY A 87 26.24 6.34 -4.83
CA GLY A 87 25.28 7.43 -5.07
C GLY A 87 24.83 7.59 -6.52
N ALA A 88 25.07 6.58 -7.38
CA ALA A 88 24.65 6.62 -8.78
C ALA A 88 23.12 6.70 -8.87
N PRO A 89 22.52 7.74 -9.49
CA PRO A 89 21.08 7.84 -9.59
C PRO A 89 20.54 6.74 -10.52
N GLY A 90 19.41 6.15 -10.13
CA GLY A 90 18.67 5.22 -10.97
C GLY A 90 17.81 5.94 -12.03
N THR A 91 17.04 5.16 -12.77
CA THR A 91 16.08 5.67 -13.76
C THR A 91 14.65 5.78 -13.18
N PRO A 92 13.73 6.50 -13.84
CA PRO A 92 12.33 6.54 -13.44
C PRO A 92 11.65 5.17 -13.45
N TYR A 93 10.67 5.02 -12.58
CA TYR A 93 9.73 3.89 -12.57
C TYR A 93 8.60 4.13 -13.57
N VAL A 94 8.30 3.10 -14.36
CA VAL A 94 7.03 2.95 -15.07
C VAL A 94 6.41 1.61 -14.65
N GLY A 95 5.22 1.65 -14.07
CA GLY A 95 4.42 0.48 -13.71
C GLY A 95 3.13 0.42 -14.50
N VAL A 96 2.66 -0.79 -14.81
CA VAL A 96 1.42 -1.00 -15.58
C VAL A 96 0.56 -2.02 -14.85
N GLY A 97 -0.68 -1.66 -14.57
CA GLY A 97 -1.69 -2.58 -14.04
C GLY A 97 -2.92 -2.62 -14.93
N LEU A 98 -3.57 -3.78 -15.00
CA LEU A 98 -4.83 -3.98 -15.72
C LEU A 98 -5.93 -4.35 -14.71
N ALA A 99 -7.06 -3.66 -14.76
CA ALA A 99 -8.26 -4.09 -14.05
C ALA A 99 -8.90 -5.28 -14.78
N LYS A 100 -9.85 -5.97 -14.15
CA LYS A 100 -10.55 -7.09 -14.82
C LYS A 100 -11.23 -6.64 -16.12
N ALA A 101 -11.89 -5.48 -16.11
CA ALA A 101 -12.48 -4.86 -17.29
C ALA A 101 -11.45 -4.57 -18.40
N GLY A 102 -10.20 -4.28 -18.04
CA GLY A 102 -9.12 -4.13 -19.03
C GLY A 102 -8.80 -5.43 -19.75
N TYR A 103 -8.75 -6.57 -19.04
CA TYR A 103 -8.60 -7.87 -19.69
C TYR A 103 -9.79 -8.18 -20.63
N ASP A 104 -11.00 -7.78 -20.26
CA ASP A 104 -12.18 -7.94 -21.13
C ASP A 104 -12.04 -7.14 -22.42
N LYS A 105 -11.68 -5.87 -22.31
CA LYS A 105 -11.52 -4.96 -23.46
C LYS A 105 -10.35 -5.33 -24.37
N LEU A 106 -9.34 -6.01 -23.83
CA LEU A 106 -8.27 -6.58 -24.63
C LEU A 106 -8.72 -7.86 -25.36
N GLY A 107 -9.85 -8.47 -25.01
CA GLY A 107 -10.25 -9.79 -25.53
C GLY A 107 -9.49 -10.94 -24.86
N LEU A 108 -9.07 -10.75 -23.60
CA LEU A 108 -8.29 -11.70 -22.80
C LEU A 108 -9.03 -12.16 -21.54
N SER A 109 -10.37 -12.08 -21.55
CA SER A 109 -11.21 -12.40 -20.39
C SER A 109 -10.94 -13.80 -19.82
N ALA A 110 -10.76 -14.79 -20.70
CA ALA A 110 -10.51 -16.17 -20.32
C ALA A 110 -9.12 -16.40 -19.70
N GLN A 111 -8.15 -15.52 -19.98
CA GLN A 111 -6.81 -15.57 -19.41
C GLN A 111 -6.65 -14.59 -18.23
N ALA A 112 -7.71 -13.91 -17.79
CA ALA A 112 -7.61 -12.96 -16.69
C ALA A 112 -7.29 -13.66 -15.36
N PRO A 113 -6.49 -13.02 -14.47
CA PRO A 113 -6.25 -13.47 -13.11
C PRO A 113 -7.52 -13.88 -12.34
N THR A 114 -7.36 -14.85 -11.44
CA THR A 114 -8.47 -15.62 -10.87
C THR A 114 -8.97 -15.15 -9.51
N ASP A 115 -8.30 -14.21 -8.85
CA ASP A 115 -8.72 -13.69 -7.54
C ASP A 115 -10.17 -13.17 -7.62
N PRO A 116 -11.08 -13.66 -6.74
CA PRO A 116 -12.49 -13.29 -6.80
C PRO A 116 -12.73 -11.78 -6.62
N SER A 117 -11.96 -11.13 -5.74
CA SER A 117 -12.11 -9.70 -5.46
C SER A 117 -11.61 -8.86 -6.63
N PHE A 118 -10.50 -9.25 -7.26
CA PHE A 118 -10.04 -8.65 -8.52
C PHE A 118 -11.09 -8.76 -9.62
N ARG A 119 -11.72 -9.95 -9.76
CA ARG A 119 -12.73 -10.19 -10.79
C ARG A 119 -14.01 -9.38 -10.57
N LEU A 120 -14.39 -9.14 -9.32
CA LEU A 120 -15.52 -8.26 -8.98
C LEU A 120 -15.17 -6.78 -9.17
N GLY A 121 -13.95 -6.38 -8.80
CA GLY A 121 -13.51 -4.98 -8.77
C GLY A 121 -14.05 -4.21 -7.56
N MET A 122 -13.47 -3.03 -7.31
CA MET A 122 -13.90 -2.14 -6.23
C MET A 122 -15.21 -1.41 -6.55
N ARG A 123 -15.60 -1.36 -7.82
CA ARG A 123 -16.87 -0.78 -8.28
C ARG A 123 -18.06 -1.71 -8.08
N ASP A 124 -17.87 -2.93 -7.62
CA ASP A 124 -18.96 -3.83 -7.29
C ASP A 124 -19.60 -3.47 -5.93
N GLU A 125 -20.92 -3.68 -5.81
CA GLU A 125 -21.67 -3.39 -4.58
C GLU A 125 -21.29 -4.32 -3.44
N GLN A 126 -21.04 -5.61 -3.71
CA GLN A 126 -20.62 -6.56 -2.69
C GLN A 126 -19.24 -6.17 -2.13
N THR A 127 -18.31 -5.74 -2.99
CA THR A 127 -17.00 -5.24 -2.56
C THR A 127 -17.16 -4.01 -1.66
N ARG A 128 -17.97 -3.02 -2.05
CA ARG A 128 -18.19 -1.82 -1.22
C ARG A 128 -18.80 -2.15 0.13
N GLN A 129 -19.87 -2.92 0.15
CA GLN A 129 -20.56 -3.29 1.40
C GLN A 129 -19.62 -4.02 2.35
N LYS A 130 -18.84 -4.98 1.82
CA LYS A 130 -17.84 -5.74 2.57
C LYS A 130 -16.78 -4.85 3.23
N LEU A 131 -16.35 -3.78 2.56
CA LEU A 131 -15.37 -2.84 3.09
C LEU A 131 -16.00 -1.68 3.88
N SER A 132 -17.33 -1.58 3.91
CA SER A 132 -18.08 -0.42 4.41
C SER A 132 -17.68 0.90 3.71
N ASP A 133 -17.36 0.80 2.42
CA ASP A 133 -17.03 1.95 1.58
C ASP A 133 -18.26 2.81 1.26
N PRO A 134 -18.08 4.11 0.99
CA PRO A 134 -19.16 4.97 0.53
C PRO A 134 -19.71 4.51 -0.82
N VAL A 135 -20.98 4.83 -1.06
CA VAL A 135 -21.67 4.56 -2.33
C VAL A 135 -20.97 5.26 -3.51
N LEU A 136 -21.12 4.72 -4.72
CA LEU A 136 -20.41 5.19 -5.92
C LEU A 136 -20.63 6.69 -6.20
N SER A 137 -21.80 7.24 -5.90
CA SER A 137 -22.11 8.67 -6.12
C SER A 137 -21.25 9.62 -5.27
N LEU A 138 -20.65 9.13 -4.18
CA LEU A 138 -19.75 9.90 -3.32
C LEU A 138 -18.28 9.81 -3.74
N ARG A 139 -17.94 8.98 -4.74
CA ARG A 139 -16.59 8.93 -5.31
C ARG A 139 -16.32 10.18 -6.15
N GLU A 140 -15.05 10.50 -6.37
CA GLU A 140 -14.63 11.52 -7.33
C GLU A 140 -14.80 11.03 -8.78
N GLU A 141 -14.98 11.99 -9.70
CA GLU A 141 -15.35 11.74 -11.10
C GLU A 141 -14.51 10.64 -11.81
N PRO A 142 -13.16 10.59 -11.74
CA PRO A 142 -12.42 9.55 -12.48
C PRO A 142 -12.66 8.13 -11.93
N TYR A 143 -13.09 7.99 -10.69
CA TYR A 143 -13.37 6.68 -10.07
C TYR A 143 -14.84 6.27 -10.16
N ARG A 144 -15.69 7.10 -10.78
CA ARG A 144 -17.07 6.76 -11.15
C ARG A 144 -17.16 6.10 -12.52
N GLU A 145 -16.13 6.20 -13.33
CA GLU A 145 -15.99 5.48 -14.59
C GLU A 145 -15.40 4.08 -14.40
N GLU A 146 -15.56 3.22 -15.41
CA GLU A 146 -14.93 1.90 -15.45
C GLU A 146 -13.47 2.05 -15.90
N ILE A 147 -12.53 1.72 -15.01
CA ILE A 147 -11.10 1.85 -15.28
C ILE A 147 -10.60 0.52 -15.86
N HIS A 148 -9.85 0.57 -16.96
CA HIS A 148 -9.32 -0.62 -17.61
C HIS A 148 -7.84 -0.86 -17.27
N ALA A 149 -7.07 0.23 -17.14
CA ALA A 149 -5.65 0.14 -16.82
C ALA A 149 -5.19 1.30 -15.95
N VAL A 150 -4.07 1.09 -15.25
CA VAL A 150 -3.32 2.12 -14.55
C VAL A 150 -1.88 2.14 -15.06
N VAL A 151 -1.35 3.34 -15.29
CA VAL A 151 0.09 3.55 -15.53
C VAL A 151 0.66 4.44 -14.43
N LEU A 152 1.67 3.95 -13.72
CA LEU A 152 2.37 4.68 -12.67
C LEU A 152 3.69 5.18 -13.24
N VAL A 153 3.99 6.47 -13.09
CA VAL A 153 5.29 7.06 -13.45
C VAL A 153 5.86 7.76 -12.22
N GLY A 154 6.95 7.26 -11.66
CA GLY A 154 7.50 7.79 -10.40
C GLY A 154 9.02 7.94 -10.43
N ASP A 155 9.52 8.94 -9.71
CA ASP A 155 10.96 9.19 -9.55
C ASP A 155 11.22 10.08 -8.32
N ALA A 156 12.49 10.32 -8.00
CA ALA A 156 12.90 11.32 -7.02
C ALA A 156 12.78 12.76 -7.54
N SER A 157 12.70 12.97 -8.86
CA SER A 157 12.63 14.29 -9.50
C SER A 157 11.34 14.52 -10.28
N ALA A 158 10.70 15.67 -10.07
CA ALA A 158 9.53 16.08 -10.84
C ALA A 158 9.84 16.20 -12.35
N VAL A 159 11.06 16.61 -12.69
CA VAL A 159 11.49 16.80 -14.09
C VAL A 159 11.59 15.47 -14.83
N THR A 160 12.14 14.45 -14.19
CA THR A 160 12.29 13.12 -14.77
C THR A 160 10.93 12.42 -14.89
N VAL A 161 10.03 12.60 -13.90
CA VAL A 161 8.62 12.17 -13.99
C VAL A 161 7.94 12.83 -15.17
N ALA A 162 8.02 14.15 -15.31
CA ALA A 162 7.37 14.87 -16.41
C ALA A 162 7.90 14.40 -17.78
N ALA A 163 9.21 14.21 -17.92
CA ALA A 163 9.82 13.70 -19.15
C ALA A 163 9.36 12.28 -19.48
N ARG A 164 9.35 11.36 -18.51
CA ARG A 164 8.90 9.98 -18.71
C ARG A 164 7.40 9.90 -18.98
N LEU A 165 6.61 10.73 -18.29
CA LEU A 165 5.17 10.84 -18.51
C LEU A 165 4.86 11.32 -19.93
N ALA A 166 5.60 12.30 -20.44
CA ALA A 166 5.45 12.76 -21.82
C ALA A 166 5.74 11.64 -22.83
N GLN A 167 6.74 10.78 -22.58
CA GLN A 167 7.02 9.60 -23.41
C GLN A 167 5.86 8.59 -23.40
N VAL A 168 5.28 8.32 -22.23
CA VAL A 168 4.09 7.45 -22.10
C VAL A 168 2.89 8.04 -22.84
N GLN A 169 2.63 9.35 -22.70
CA GLN A 169 1.52 10.02 -23.36
C GLN A 169 1.72 10.10 -24.88
N ALA A 170 2.96 10.22 -25.37
CA ALA A 170 3.26 10.31 -26.80
C ALA A 170 2.91 9.03 -27.58
N VAL A 171 2.94 7.86 -26.93
CA VAL A 171 2.57 6.58 -27.54
C VAL A 171 1.09 6.23 -27.33
N ARG A 172 0.31 7.06 -26.63
CA ARG A 172 -1.10 6.80 -26.32
C ARG A 172 -2.00 7.17 -27.50
N PRO A 173 -2.70 6.20 -28.13
CA PRO A 173 -3.66 6.50 -29.18
C PRO A 173 -4.95 7.10 -28.59
N ALA A 174 -5.77 7.74 -29.42
CA ALA A 174 -7.03 8.35 -28.98
C ALA A 174 -8.04 7.33 -28.40
N SER A 175 -7.98 6.08 -28.86
CA SER A 175 -8.78 4.94 -28.39
C SER A 175 -8.39 4.45 -26.99
N VAL A 176 -7.24 4.87 -26.47
CA VAL A 176 -6.85 4.69 -25.06
C VAL A 176 -7.08 6.03 -24.36
N HIS A 177 -8.25 6.23 -23.76
CA HIS A 177 -8.61 7.51 -23.16
C HIS A 177 -8.06 7.65 -21.73
N LEU A 178 -7.69 8.87 -21.38
CA LEU A 178 -7.33 9.24 -20.01
C LEU A 178 -8.62 9.54 -19.25
N ILE A 179 -9.00 8.65 -18.33
CA ILE A 179 -10.15 8.84 -17.43
C ILE A 179 -9.80 9.88 -16.37
N GLY A 180 -8.59 9.79 -15.82
CA GLY A 180 -8.11 10.71 -14.79
C GLY A 180 -6.62 10.58 -14.56
N GLN A 181 -6.06 11.57 -13.89
CA GLN A 181 -4.67 11.56 -13.46
C GLN A 181 -4.59 12.02 -12.00
N GLU A 182 -3.90 11.24 -11.17
CA GLU A 182 -3.53 11.65 -9.82
C GLU A 182 -2.06 12.02 -9.77
N THR A 183 -1.72 12.95 -8.88
CA THR A 183 -0.34 13.35 -8.59
C THR A 183 0.00 13.01 -7.16
N GLY A 184 1.01 12.16 -6.97
CA GLY A 184 1.61 11.89 -5.67
C GLY A 184 2.80 12.80 -5.42
N LEU A 185 2.89 13.32 -4.20
CA LEU A 185 3.92 14.21 -3.71
C LEU A 185 4.35 13.78 -2.31
N GLY A 186 5.56 13.24 -2.20
CA GLY A 186 6.14 12.77 -0.94
C GLY A 186 6.33 13.88 0.06
N LEU A 187 5.95 13.61 1.31
CA LEU A 187 6.20 14.47 2.45
C LEU A 187 7.30 13.88 3.33
N ARG A 188 8.09 14.76 3.94
CA ARG A 188 9.15 14.38 4.87
C ARG A 188 9.14 15.30 6.08
N ASN A 189 9.45 14.75 7.26
CA ASN A 189 9.70 15.53 8.46
C ASN A 189 11.13 16.13 8.44
N ALA A 190 11.49 16.87 9.48
CA ALA A 190 12.83 17.47 9.62
C ALA A 190 13.97 16.44 9.71
N ASN A 191 13.69 15.19 10.10
CA ASN A 191 14.67 14.10 10.12
C ASN A 191 14.85 13.42 8.75
N GLY A 192 14.05 13.82 7.75
CA GLY A 192 14.06 13.27 6.40
C GLY A 192 13.25 11.98 6.24
N ASP A 193 12.54 11.52 7.28
CA ASP A 193 11.66 10.36 7.21
C ASP A 193 10.40 10.70 6.42
N GLY A 194 9.90 9.74 5.64
CA GLY A 194 8.64 9.90 4.93
C GLY A 194 7.46 9.94 5.89
N ILE A 195 6.62 10.97 5.79
CA ILE A 195 5.42 11.15 6.63
C ILE A 195 4.15 11.18 5.78
N GLU A 196 3.01 10.99 6.44
CA GLU A 196 1.69 11.25 5.86
C GLU A 196 1.10 12.59 6.36
N HIS A 197 -0.11 12.96 5.93
CA HIS A 197 -0.65 14.30 6.19
C HIS A 197 -1.07 14.57 7.64
N PHE A 198 -1.26 13.55 8.47
CA PHE A 198 -1.44 13.74 9.91
C PHE A 198 -0.11 14.00 10.64
N GLY A 199 1.03 13.90 9.96
CA GLY A 199 2.37 14.20 10.49
C GLY A 199 3.16 12.97 10.94
N TYR A 200 2.63 11.76 10.80
CA TYR A 200 3.28 10.55 11.29
C TYR A 200 4.20 9.92 10.25
N VAL A 201 5.36 9.42 10.70
CA VAL A 201 6.22 8.56 9.87
C VAL A 201 5.43 7.36 9.35
N ASP A 202 5.40 7.22 8.03
CA ASP A 202 4.71 6.13 7.34
C ASP A 202 5.70 5.28 6.52
N GLY A 203 5.28 4.07 6.13
CA GLY A 203 6.04 3.17 5.30
C GLY A 203 7.14 2.41 6.02
N ARG A 204 7.36 2.63 7.33
CA ARG A 204 8.45 2.05 8.12
C ARG A 204 8.44 0.52 8.22
N SER A 205 7.29 -0.06 8.58
CA SER A 205 7.14 -1.53 8.71
C SER A 205 6.63 -2.12 7.40
N GLN A 206 7.44 -3.00 6.79
CA GLN A 206 7.15 -3.67 5.53
C GLN A 206 7.51 -5.17 5.63
N PRO A 207 6.79 -6.06 4.93
CA PRO A 207 7.30 -7.40 4.64
C PRO A 207 8.55 -7.28 3.75
N LEU A 208 9.61 -8.02 4.10
CA LEU A 208 10.87 -8.05 3.35
C LEU A 208 11.02 -9.42 2.68
N PHE A 209 11.17 -9.40 1.36
CA PHE A 209 11.15 -10.62 0.53
C PHE A 209 12.54 -11.18 0.21
N TRP A 210 13.59 -10.43 0.54
CA TRP A 210 14.98 -10.75 0.22
C TRP A 210 15.82 -10.90 1.48
N SER A 211 16.72 -11.87 1.50
CA SER A 211 17.71 -12.04 2.57
C SER A 211 18.55 -10.78 2.79
N GLN A 212 18.98 -10.13 1.71
CA GLN A 212 19.72 -8.87 1.79
C GLN A 212 18.93 -7.76 2.49
N ASP A 213 17.63 -7.64 2.22
CA ASP A 213 16.81 -6.60 2.84
C ASP A 213 16.59 -6.91 4.33
N VAL A 214 16.43 -8.18 4.70
CA VAL A 214 16.37 -8.61 6.11
C VAL A 214 17.69 -8.37 6.83
N ASP A 215 18.83 -8.63 6.17
CA ASP A 215 20.16 -8.39 6.74
C ASP A 215 20.49 -6.90 6.86
N ASP A 216 20.04 -6.08 5.91
CA ASP A 216 20.15 -4.62 5.97
C ASP A 216 19.28 -4.04 7.08
N GLU A 217 18.05 -4.54 7.28
CA GLU A 217 17.24 -4.18 8.45
C GLU A 217 17.95 -4.61 9.74
N ARG A 218 18.40 -5.87 9.84
CA ARG A 218 19.06 -6.39 11.05
C ARG A 218 20.30 -5.58 11.46
N ARG A 219 21.10 -5.13 10.50
CA ARG A 219 22.38 -4.44 10.75
C ARG A 219 22.26 -2.91 10.76
N GLY A 220 21.28 -2.37 10.03
CA GLY A 220 21.11 -0.94 9.81
C GLY A 220 20.07 -0.28 10.70
N THR A 221 19.28 -1.06 11.46
CA THR A 221 18.23 -0.54 12.36
C THR A 221 18.38 -1.05 13.80
N ASP A 222 17.29 -1.05 14.56
CA ASP A 222 17.17 -1.61 15.91
C ASP A 222 17.13 -3.15 15.95
N GLY A 223 17.31 -3.80 14.80
CA GLY A 223 17.47 -5.25 14.66
C GLY A 223 16.19 -5.97 14.21
N THR A 224 16.23 -7.30 14.24
CA THR A 224 15.10 -8.17 13.85
C THR A 224 14.90 -9.34 14.82
N SER A 225 15.36 -9.19 16.07
CA SER A 225 15.39 -10.27 17.07
C SER A 225 14.04 -10.50 17.76
N VAL A 226 13.20 -9.47 17.84
CA VAL A 226 11.84 -9.52 18.39
C VAL A 226 10.83 -9.64 17.24
N TRP A 227 10.97 -8.82 16.21
CA TRP A 227 10.16 -8.90 15.00
C TRP A 227 11.03 -9.21 13.79
N ASN A 228 10.84 -10.40 13.22
CA ASN A 228 11.45 -10.77 11.94
C ASN A 228 10.53 -10.34 10.78
N PRO A 229 10.92 -9.40 9.90
CA PRO A 229 10.08 -8.97 8.78
C PRO A 229 10.20 -9.87 7.53
N ALA A 230 11.02 -10.92 7.57
CA ALA A 230 11.15 -11.89 6.49
C ALA A 230 9.78 -12.45 6.07
N THR A 231 9.52 -12.42 4.77
CA THR A 231 8.24 -12.81 4.18
C THR A 231 8.50 -13.58 2.88
N PRO A 232 7.90 -14.77 2.68
CA PRO A 232 8.07 -15.50 1.44
C PRO A 232 7.46 -14.79 0.22
N LEU A 233 7.96 -15.10 -0.97
CA LEU A 233 7.49 -14.49 -2.22
C LEU A 233 6.05 -14.87 -2.58
N ASP A 234 5.54 -16.01 -2.11
CA ASP A 234 4.14 -16.43 -2.32
C ASP A 234 3.12 -15.45 -1.69
N ARG A 235 3.57 -14.55 -0.80
CA ARG A 235 2.75 -13.49 -0.18
C ARG A 235 2.58 -12.26 -1.08
N VAL A 236 3.27 -12.20 -2.20
CA VAL A 236 3.19 -11.05 -3.11
C VAL A 236 3.16 -11.44 -4.59
N LEU A 237 3.80 -12.55 -4.97
CA LEU A 237 3.90 -13.00 -6.36
C LEU A 237 2.83 -14.03 -6.74
N VAL A 238 2.19 -13.77 -7.87
CA VAL A 238 1.16 -14.60 -8.48
C VAL A 238 1.63 -14.99 -9.88
N PRO A 239 1.52 -16.27 -10.31
CA PRO A 239 1.76 -16.65 -11.69
C PRO A 239 0.91 -15.78 -12.61
N ASP A 240 1.48 -15.24 -13.68
CA ASP A 240 0.73 -14.45 -14.66
C ASP A 240 0.06 -15.41 -15.65
N PRO A 241 -1.26 -15.67 -15.54
CA PRO A 241 -1.92 -16.73 -16.31
C PRO A 241 -2.04 -16.40 -17.80
N ALA A 242 -1.86 -15.14 -18.19
CA ALA A 242 -1.93 -14.71 -19.57
C ALA A 242 -0.54 -14.61 -20.23
N ALA A 243 0.54 -14.81 -19.46
CA ALA A 243 1.89 -14.71 -19.94
C ALA A 243 2.34 -15.97 -20.71
N PRO A 244 3.39 -15.87 -21.55
CA PRO A 244 3.91 -17.01 -22.30
C PRO A 244 4.36 -18.19 -21.43
N ASP A 245 4.90 -17.94 -20.23
CA ASP A 245 5.48 -18.96 -19.36
C ASP A 245 5.12 -18.69 -17.88
N PRO A 246 3.91 -19.04 -17.41
CA PRO A 246 3.44 -18.74 -16.06
C PRO A 246 4.25 -19.39 -14.91
N GLU A 247 5.16 -20.32 -15.21
CA GLU A 247 6.09 -20.88 -14.21
C GLU A 247 7.24 -19.92 -13.87
N LEU A 248 7.54 -18.97 -14.76
CA LEU A 248 8.60 -17.97 -14.63
C LEU A 248 8.10 -16.52 -14.74
N ASP A 249 6.91 -16.32 -15.29
CA ASP A 249 6.28 -15.03 -15.51
C ASP A 249 5.31 -14.74 -14.36
N PHE A 250 5.67 -13.78 -13.51
CA PHE A 250 4.90 -13.42 -12.32
C PHE A 250 4.43 -11.98 -12.37
N GLY A 251 3.28 -11.76 -11.74
CA GLY A 251 2.73 -10.45 -11.42
C GLY A 251 2.29 -10.38 -9.97
N SER A 252 1.50 -9.36 -9.65
CA SER A 252 0.91 -9.19 -8.31
C SER A 252 -0.42 -8.43 -8.42
N TYR A 253 -1.39 -8.76 -7.57
CA TYR A 253 -2.58 -7.94 -7.44
C TYR A 253 -2.21 -6.61 -6.79
N PHE A 254 -2.89 -5.55 -7.21
CA PHE A 254 -2.59 -4.19 -6.81
C PHE A 254 -3.85 -3.46 -6.41
N VAL A 255 -3.81 -2.88 -5.23
CA VAL A 255 -4.87 -2.06 -4.66
C VAL A 255 -4.51 -0.60 -4.90
N LEU A 256 -5.43 0.19 -5.44
CA LEU A 256 -5.34 1.66 -5.44
C LEU A 256 -6.57 2.22 -4.73
N ARG A 257 -6.36 3.05 -3.69
CA ARG A 257 -7.42 3.81 -3.03
C ARG A 257 -6.97 5.24 -2.81
N LYS A 258 -7.74 6.20 -3.29
CA LYS A 258 -7.57 7.62 -2.95
C LYS A 258 -8.29 7.87 -1.62
N LEU A 259 -7.51 8.08 -0.57
CA LEU A 259 -7.97 8.29 0.80
C LEU A 259 -7.73 9.75 1.18
N GLU A 260 -8.76 10.57 1.12
CA GLU A 260 -8.71 11.98 1.57
C GLU A 260 -8.57 12.05 3.09
N GLN A 261 -7.72 12.96 3.56
CA GLN A 261 -7.42 13.16 4.96
C GLN A 261 -7.90 14.54 5.40
N ASN A 262 -8.82 14.58 6.35
CA ASN A 262 -9.21 15.79 7.05
C ASN A 262 -8.28 15.99 8.25
N VAL A 263 -7.16 16.67 8.01
CA VAL A 263 -6.09 16.88 8.99
C VAL A 263 -6.57 17.70 10.17
N GLN A 264 -7.37 18.75 9.92
CA GLN A 264 -7.98 19.55 10.98
C GLN A 264 -8.81 18.67 11.93
N MET A 265 -9.70 17.83 11.40
CA MET A 265 -10.56 16.96 12.21
C MET A 265 -9.73 15.95 13.01
N PHE A 266 -8.67 15.40 12.42
CA PHE A 266 -7.80 14.46 13.09
C PHE A 266 -7.05 15.11 14.26
N LYS A 267 -6.43 16.28 14.04
CA LYS A 267 -5.74 17.03 15.11
C LYS A 267 -6.68 17.50 16.22
N GLN A 268 -7.91 17.90 15.88
CA GLN A 268 -8.94 18.18 16.90
C GLN A 268 -9.32 16.93 17.71
N ALA A 269 -9.30 15.74 17.08
CA ALA A 269 -9.56 14.50 17.78
C ALA A 269 -8.42 14.09 18.71
N GLU A 270 -7.16 14.33 18.32
CA GLU A 270 -5.99 14.16 19.21
C GLU A 270 -6.12 15.05 20.46
N GLU A 271 -6.41 16.35 20.28
CA GLU A 271 -6.61 17.29 21.38
C GLU A 271 -7.77 16.87 22.30
N ALA A 272 -8.91 16.49 21.72
CA ALA A 272 -10.08 16.07 22.48
C ALA A 272 -9.83 14.77 23.27
N LEU A 273 -9.09 13.82 22.70
CA LEU A 273 -8.69 12.60 23.40
C LEU A 273 -7.70 12.91 24.54
N ALA A 274 -6.72 13.78 24.30
CA ALA A 274 -5.79 14.23 25.33
C ALA A 274 -6.53 14.88 26.51
N ASP A 275 -7.52 15.74 26.25
CA ASP A 275 -8.32 16.40 27.27
C ASP A 275 -9.16 15.39 28.09
N GLN A 276 -9.78 14.42 27.42
CA GLN A 276 -10.59 13.39 28.08
C GLN A 276 -9.74 12.47 28.98
N LEU A 277 -8.50 12.19 28.57
CA LEU A 277 -7.53 11.43 29.35
C LEU A 277 -6.74 12.29 30.35
N LYS A 278 -7.02 13.61 30.39
CA LYS A 278 -6.38 14.59 31.26
C LYS A 278 -4.85 14.62 31.09
N LEU A 279 -4.37 14.43 29.87
CA LEU A 279 -2.96 14.55 29.51
C LEU A 279 -2.55 16.02 29.51
N VAL A 280 -1.32 16.31 29.96
CA VAL A 280 -0.83 17.68 30.17
C VAL A 280 0.57 17.87 29.60
N GLY A 281 0.90 19.09 29.18
CA GLY A 281 2.20 19.41 28.56
C GLY A 281 2.47 18.54 27.33
N GLU A 282 3.73 18.16 27.13
CA GLU A 282 4.18 17.32 26.01
C GLU A 282 3.49 15.95 25.96
N ASP A 283 3.01 15.41 27.10
CA ASP A 283 2.33 14.10 27.14
C ASP A 283 0.98 14.12 26.39
N ARG A 284 0.46 15.30 26.01
CA ARG A 284 -0.72 15.42 25.15
C ARG A 284 -0.52 14.75 23.79
N GLU A 285 0.69 14.76 23.25
CA GLU A 285 1.03 14.10 21.98
C GLU A 285 0.80 12.58 22.03
N ARG A 286 0.85 11.99 23.23
CA ARG A 286 0.58 10.56 23.41
C ARG A 286 -0.84 10.17 22.99
N ALA A 287 -1.81 11.10 22.98
CA ALA A 287 -3.15 10.83 22.47
C ALA A 287 -3.13 10.47 20.97
N GLY A 288 -2.39 11.22 20.15
CA GLY A 288 -2.20 10.87 18.74
C GLY A 288 -1.40 9.57 18.57
N ALA A 289 -0.37 9.37 19.40
CA ALA A 289 0.37 8.12 19.42
C ALA A 289 -0.49 6.90 19.82
N MET A 290 -1.54 7.08 20.63
CA MET A 290 -2.50 6.04 20.95
C MET A 290 -3.40 5.69 19.76
N ILE A 291 -3.80 6.70 18.99
CA ILE A 291 -4.62 6.54 17.78
C ILE A 291 -3.85 5.76 16.71
N VAL A 292 -2.58 6.12 16.48
CA VAL A 292 -1.75 5.52 15.42
C VAL A 292 -1.02 4.26 15.91
N GLY A 293 -0.59 4.24 17.18
CA GLY A 293 0.32 3.25 17.79
C GLY A 293 1.81 3.63 17.68
N ARG A 294 2.12 4.80 17.10
CA ARG A 294 3.45 5.44 17.07
C ARG A 294 3.29 6.93 17.26
N PHE A 295 4.27 7.59 17.88
CA PHE A 295 4.40 9.04 17.85
C PHE A 295 4.68 9.55 16.43
N GLU A 296 4.58 10.86 16.21
CA GLU A 296 4.78 11.46 14.88
C GLU A 296 6.19 11.21 14.32
N ASP A 297 7.20 11.19 15.20
CA ASP A 297 8.58 10.82 14.90
C ASP A 297 8.77 9.32 14.57
N GLY A 298 7.71 8.53 14.70
CA GLY A 298 7.71 7.10 14.48
C GLY A 298 8.07 6.25 15.70
N THR A 299 8.28 6.83 16.88
CA THR A 299 8.56 6.07 18.12
C THR A 299 7.40 5.13 18.46
N PRO A 300 7.60 3.79 18.61
CA PRO A 300 6.51 2.86 18.90
C PRO A 300 5.98 3.01 20.32
N LEU A 301 4.67 3.25 20.46
CA LEU A 301 4.03 3.51 21.75
C LEU A 301 4.11 2.31 22.71
N THR A 302 4.21 1.07 22.20
CA THR A 302 4.40 -0.11 23.06
C THR A 302 5.78 -0.13 23.74
N THR A 303 6.75 0.63 23.22
CA THR A 303 8.13 0.66 23.71
C THR A 303 8.46 1.88 24.56
N GLN A 304 7.88 3.04 24.25
CA GLN A 304 8.16 4.31 24.93
C GLN A 304 6.89 5.12 25.15
N SER A 305 6.86 5.94 26.20
CA SER A 305 5.71 6.79 26.56
C SER A 305 5.79 8.21 26.00
N ALA A 306 6.85 8.57 25.27
CA ALA A 306 7.05 9.87 24.64
C ALA A 306 7.82 9.67 23.32
N ALA A 307 7.79 10.68 22.45
CA ALA A 307 8.68 10.76 21.30
C ALA A 307 10.15 10.73 21.74
N GLY A 308 11.04 10.20 20.89
CA GLY A 308 12.36 9.77 21.33
C GLY A 308 13.35 9.52 20.19
N PRO A 309 14.44 8.75 20.43
CA PRO A 309 15.44 8.50 19.40
C PRO A 309 14.82 7.77 18.20
N HIS A 310 14.78 8.47 17.06
CA HIS A 310 14.14 8.03 15.82
C HIS A 310 15.14 7.87 14.66
N SER A 311 16.44 7.74 14.96
CA SER A 311 17.50 7.64 13.96
C SER A 311 18.32 6.36 14.13
N PRO A 312 17.88 5.23 13.53
CA PRO A 312 16.69 5.08 12.68
C PRO A 312 15.40 4.82 13.48
N VAL A 313 14.25 5.07 12.86
CA VAL A 313 12.93 4.77 13.45
C VAL A 313 12.83 3.27 13.77
N MET A 314 12.34 2.92 14.96
CA MET A 314 12.34 1.54 15.45
C MET A 314 11.27 0.65 14.81
N ASN A 315 11.54 -0.64 14.64
CA ASN A 315 10.53 -1.64 14.24
C ASN A 315 10.69 -3.02 14.91
N ASN A 316 11.71 -3.23 15.72
CA ASN A 316 12.05 -4.48 16.39
C ASN A 316 11.30 -4.66 17.73
N PHE A 317 9.97 -4.68 17.67
CA PHE A 317 9.10 -4.87 18.83
C PHE A 317 7.93 -5.81 18.53
N ASP A 318 7.31 -6.33 19.57
CA ASP A 318 6.02 -7.00 19.55
C ASP A 318 5.11 -6.40 20.63
N TYR A 319 4.00 -7.07 20.94
CA TYR A 319 3.10 -6.67 22.03
C TYR A 319 3.06 -7.69 23.18
N ALA A 320 4.05 -8.59 23.28
CA ALA A 320 4.09 -9.62 24.33
C ALA A 320 4.20 -9.02 25.74
N ASN A 321 4.85 -7.86 25.87
CA ASN A 321 4.94 -7.10 27.12
C ASN A 321 3.89 -5.98 27.22
N ASP A 322 2.77 -6.12 26.50
CA ASP A 322 1.63 -5.20 26.47
C ASP A 322 0.31 -5.96 26.21
N GLU A 323 0.13 -7.10 26.87
CA GLU A 323 -0.99 -8.04 26.67
C GLU A 323 -2.36 -7.41 26.94
N HIS A 324 -2.42 -6.39 27.81
CA HIS A 324 -3.63 -5.66 28.15
C HIS A 324 -3.79 -4.35 27.36
N GLY A 325 -2.85 -4.00 26.46
CA GLY A 325 -2.89 -2.74 25.71
C GLY A 325 -2.87 -1.51 26.61
N MET A 326 -2.04 -1.55 27.66
CA MET A 326 -1.85 -0.45 28.61
C MET A 326 -0.79 0.54 28.14
N LYS A 327 0.06 0.14 27.19
CA LYS A 327 1.02 1.02 26.51
C LYS A 327 0.46 1.45 25.15
N CYS A 328 0.36 0.50 24.21
CA CYS A 328 -0.24 0.70 22.89
C CYS A 328 -1.66 0.12 22.89
N PRO A 329 -2.72 0.95 22.80
CA PRO A 329 -4.09 0.47 22.81
C PRO A 329 -4.36 -0.56 21.70
N PHE A 330 -5.23 -1.53 21.97
CA PHE A 330 -5.61 -2.56 20.99
C PHE A 330 -6.14 -1.98 19.68
N GLN A 331 -6.88 -0.90 19.76
CA GLN A 331 -7.43 -0.19 18.61
C GLN A 331 -6.42 0.68 17.85
N GLY A 332 -5.21 0.90 18.37
CA GLY A 332 -4.20 1.71 17.68
C GLY A 332 -3.90 1.16 16.28
N HIS A 333 -3.83 2.04 15.28
CA HIS A 333 -3.79 1.66 13.86
C HIS A 333 -2.76 0.58 13.52
N ILE A 334 -1.52 0.71 13.98
CA ILE A 334 -0.47 -0.27 13.68
C ILE A 334 -0.66 -1.61 14.43
N ARG A 335 -1.41 -1.64 15.53
CA ARG A 335 -1.75 -2.86 16.27
C ARG A 335 -2.96 -3.56 15.67
N LYS A 336 -3.93 -2.80 15.16
CA LYS A 336 -5.04 -3.30 14.34
C LYS A 336 -4.56 -3.92 13.04
N THR A 337 -3.65 -3.27 12.34
CA THR A 337 -3.22 -3.71 10.99
C THR A 337 -2.05 -4.69 11.01
N ASN A 338 -1.40 -4.86 12.17
CA ASN A 338 -0.43 -5.91 12.43
C ASN A 338 -0.35 -6.18 13.96
N PRO A 339 -1.11 -7.14 14.49
CA PRO A 339 -1.05 -7.50 15.91
C PRO A 339 0.23 -8.24 16.31
N ARG A 340 1.11 -8.57 15.36
CA ARG A 340 2.42 -9.20 15.60
C ARG A 340 2.32 -10.49 16.45
N GLY A 341 1.32 -11.32 16.17
CA GLY A 341 1.04 -12.56 16.87
C GLY A 341 0.14 -12.40 18.11
N SER A 342 -0.33 -11.18 18.40
CA SER A 342 -1.22 -10.89 19.52
C SER A 342 -2.69 -10.71 19.11
N GLY A 343 -3.10 -11.17 17.92
CA GLY A 343 -4.48 -11.02 17.43
C GLY A 343 -5.47 -11.92 18.14
N GLY A 344 -5.03 -13.12 18.55
CA GLY A 344 -5.79 -14.04 19.40
C GLY A 344 -6.94 -14.79 18.72
N PHE A 345 -6.96 -14.83 17.38
CA PHE A 345 -7.95 -15.59 16.60
C PHE A 345 -7.35 -16.70 15.73
N GLU A 346 -6.03 -16.71 15.59
CA GLU A 346 -5.23 -17.66 14.81
C GLU A 346 -3.80 -17.69 15.36
N GLU A 347 -2.99 -18.63 14.87
CA GLU A 347 -1.57 -18.71 15.22
C GLU A 347 -0.78 -17.58 14.57
N ALA A 348 0.32 -17.14 15.20
CA ALA A 348 1.09 -15.98 14.74
C ALA A 348 1.62 -16.11 13.30
N GLU A 349 1.96 -17.33 12.86
CA GLU A 349 2.41 -17.58 11.48
C GLU A 349 1.29 -17.41 10.45
N ASP A 350 0.04 -17.73 10.81
CA ASP A 350 -1.12 -17.54 9.94
C ASP A 350 -1.57 -16.07 9.94
N GLU A 351 -1.57 -15.42 11.11
CA GLU A 351 -1.87 -13.98 11.25
C GLU A 351 -1.00 -13.13 10.32
N ARG A 352 0.29 -13.48 10.22
CA ARG A 352 1.27 -12.78 9.38
C ARG A 352 1.01 -12.92 7.88
N ARG A 353 0.24 -13.93 7.44
CA ARG A 353 -0.09 -14.12 6.02
C ARG A 353 -0.98 -13.02 5.46
N HIS A 354 -1.67 -12.29 6.34
CA HIS A 354 -2.54 -11.17 5.97
C HIS A 354 -1.79 -9.86 5.72
N LEU A 355 -0.51 -9.79 6.09
CA LEU A 355 0.31 -8.59 5.87
C LEU A 355 0.57 -8.38 4.38
N MET A 356 0.83 -7.12 4.00
CA MET A 356 1.00 -6.73 2.60
C MET A 356 2.12 -5.72 2.40
N ALA A 357 2.63 -5.67 1.18
CA ALA A 357 3.61 -4.69 0.74
C ALA A 357 2.93 -3.36 0.40
N ARG A 358 3.04 -2.36 1.28
CA ARG A 358 2.46 -1.02 1.05
C ARG A 358 3.40 -0.17 0.20
N ARG A 359 2.85 0.49 -0.81
CA ARG A 359 3.55 1.36 -1.78
C ARG A 359 2.86 2.72 -1.93
N GLY A 360 2.11 3.14 -0.91
CA GLY A 360 1.41 4.42 -0.88
C GLY A 360 2.31 5.62 -1.18
N GLN A 361 1.68 6.73 -1.56
CA GLN A 361 2.28 8.05 -1.68
C GLN A 361 1.24 9.12 -1.33
N THR A 362 1.63 10.17 -0.62
CA THR A 362 0.74 11.30 -0.30
C THR A 362 0.34 12.06 -1.57
N TYR A 363 -0.81 12.72 -1.57
CA TYR A 363 -1.24 13.66 -2.62
C TYR A 363 -1.69 14.98 -2.03
N GLY A 364 -1.76 16.00 -2.89
CA GLY A 364 -2.23 17.33 -2.53
C GLY A 364 -1.13 18.20 -1.92
N GLU A 365 -1.29 19.50 -2.09
CA GLU A 365 -0.38 20.51 -1.55
C GLU A 365 -1.00 21.15 -0.31
N ARG A 366 -0.15 21.58 0.61
CA ARG A 366 -0.51 22.34 1.81
C ARG A 366 0.52 23.42 2.09
N LYS A 367 0.13 24.43 2.86
CA LYS A 367 0.97 25.63 3.12
C LYS A 367 1.68 25.59 4.48
N ASP A 368 1.22 24.72 5.35
CA ASP A 368 1.73 24.52 6.71
C ASP A 368 2.70 23.34 6.74
N ASP A 369 3.62 23.34 7.71
CA ASP A 369 4.47 22.20 8.00
C ASP A 369 3.65 21.17 8.81
N PRO A 370 3.50 19.90 8.35
CA PRO A 370 2.69 18.90 9.07
C PRO A 370 3.04 18.69 10.54
N ASN A 371 4.27 18.99 10.97
CA ASN A 371 4.77 18.75 12.32
C ASN A 371 5.05 20.03 13.14
N ASP A 372 4.64 21.22 12.66
CA ASP A 372 4.75 22.45 13.45
C ASP A 372 3.61 22.64 14.46
N ASP A 373 3.66 23.71 15.25
CA ASP A 373 2.62 24.05 16.24
C ASP A 373 1.38 24.74 15.62
N THR A 374 1.14 24.61 14.31
CA THR A 374 -0.03 25.21 13.66
C THR A 374 -1.32 24.63 14.24
N LEU A 375 -2.17 25.53 14.77
CA LEU A 375 -3.45 25.17 15.38
C LEU A 375 -4.35 24.36 14.42
N PRO A 376 -5.12 23.38 14.92
CA PRO A 376 -5.92 22.50 14.07
C PRO A 376 -6.83 23.21 13.07
N GLN A 377 -7.42 24.35 13.43
CA GLN A 377 -8.34 25.12 12.57
C GLN A 377 -7.70 25.69 11.28
N TYR A 378 -6.37 25.67 11.19
CA TYR A 378 -5.62 26.12 10.00
C TYR A 378 -5.07 24.95 9.19
N ARG A 379 -5.26 23.71 9.65
CA ARG A 379 -4.87 22.50 8.93
C ARG A 379 -5.87 22.21 7.79
N PRO A 380 -5.48 21.50 6.73
CA PRO A 380 -6.38 21.16 5.63
C PRO A 380 -7.59 20.33 6.08
N THR A 381 -8.78 20.64 5.55
CA THR A 381 -10.00 19.85 5.76
C THR A 381 -10.28 18.84 4.63
N GLY A 382 -9.52 18.90 3.54
CA GLY A 382 -9.66 18.09 2.34
C GLY A 382 -8.69 18.54 1.24
N GLY A 383 -8.72 17.89 0.07
CA GLY A 383 -7.80 18.15 -1.05
C GLY A 383 -6.38 17.60 -0.84
N VAL A 384 -6.13 16.95 0.30
CA VAL A 384 -4.88 16.25 0.63
C VAL A 384 -5.21 14.85 1.13
N GLY A 385 -4.25 13.94 1.02
CA GLY A 385 -4.40 12.61 1.60
C GLY A 385 -3.39 11.61 1.08
N LEU A 386 -3.79 10.35 1.03
CA LEU A 386 -2.95 9.23 0.64
C LEU A 386 -3.50 8.55 -0.62
N LEU A 387 -2.68 8.41 -1.65
CA LEU A 387 -2.87 7.41 -2.70
C LEU A 387 -2.40 6.08 -2.10
N PHE A 388 -3.28 5.42 -1.35
CA PHE A 388 -2.98 4.13 -0.77
C PHE A 388 -2.79 3.11 -1.88
N MET A 389 -1.63 2.45 -1.86
CA MET A 389 -1.24 1.46 -2.83
C MET A 389 -0.66 0.25 -2.12
N ALA A 390 -1.04 -0.95 -2.52
CA ALA A 390 -0.49 -2.18 -1.94
C ALA A 390 -0.44 -3.32 -2.95
N PHE A 391 0.58 -4.16 -2.83
CA PHE A 391 0.74 -5.40 -3.60
C PHE A 391 0.35 -6.61 -2.77
N ASN A 392 -0.42 -7.52 -3.37
CA ASN A 392 -1.05 -8.67 -2.74
C ASN A 392 -0.91 -9.89 -3.67
N SER A 393 -0.72 -11.08 -3.11
CA SER A 393 -0.96 -12.33 -3.85
C SER A 393 -2.42 -12.79 -3.76
N GLU A 394 -3.16 -12.35 -2.75
CA GLU A 394 -4.57 -12.66 -2.57
C GLU A 394 -5.30 -11.49 -1.88
N LEU A 395 -6.12 -10.75 -2.63
CA LEU A 395 -6.77 -9.52 -2.15
C LEU A 395 -7.71 -9.79 -0.98
N GLY A 396 -8.45 -10.90 -1.04
CA GLY A 396 -9.42 -11.32 -0.03
C GLY A 396 -8.78 -11.72 1.30
N ASN A 397 -7.51 -12.14 1.26
CA ASN A 397 -6.75 -12.59 2.42
C ASN A 397 -5.74 -11.56 2.93
N GLN A 398 -5.50 -10.48 2.20
CA GLN A 398 -4.59 -9.41 2.59
C GLN A 398 -5.35 -8.09 2.74
N PHE A 399 -5.40 -7.24 1.72
CA PHE A 399 -6.01 -5.91 1.83
C PHE A 399 -7.44 -5.93 2.39
N GLU A 400 -8.32 -6.74 1.81
CA GLU A 400 -9.71 -6.76 2.25
C GLU A 400 -9.87 -7.37 3.63
N PHE A 401 -9.04 -8.37 3.96
CA PHE A 401 -9.02 -8.99 5.28
C PHE A 401 -8.60 -7.98 6.34
N THR A 402 -7.47 -7.29 6.16
CA THR A 402 -7.00 -6.24 7.06
C THR A 402 -8.06 -5.15 7.24
N GLN A 403 -8.70 -4.68 6.17
CA GLN A 403 -9.73 -3.65 6.28
C GLN A 403 -10.98 -4.17 7.01
N ARG A 404 -11.57 -5.28 6.57
CA ARG A 404 -12.89 -5.73 7.07
C ARG A 404 -12.80 -6.50 8.38
N THR A 405 -11.83 -7.43 8.49
CA THR A 405 -11.74 -8.40 9.58
C THR A 405 -11.01 -7.82 10.78
N TRP A 406 -10.11 -6.85 10.54
CA TRP A 406 -9.33 -6.21 11.60
C TRP A 406 -9.75 -4.76 11.84
N ALA A 407 -9.54 -3.86 10.87
CA ALA A 407 -9.73 -2.44 11.07
C ALA A 407 -11.21 -2.07 11.36
N ASN A 408 -12.15 -2.62 10.59
CA ASN A 408 -13.59 -2.38 10.75
C ASN A 408 -14.23 -3.21 11.88
N ASN A 409 -13.51 -4.19 12.44
CA ASN A 409 -14.07 -5.12 13.40
C ASN A 409 -13.88 -4.64 14.84
N ALA A 410 -14.98 -4.24 15.51
CA ALA A 410 -14.93 -3.76 16.88
C ALA A 410 -14.40 -4.78 17.90
N GLY A 411 -14.44 -6.07 17.59
CA GLY A 411 -13.99 -7.15 18.47
C GLY A 411 -12.57 -7.67 18.21
N PHE A 412 -11.80 -6.96 17.40
CA PHE A 412 -10.42 -7.33 17.05
C PHE A 412 -9.41 -6.27 17.53
N PRO A 413 -8.20 -6.64 17.96
CA PRO A 413 -7.76 -7.99 18.34
C PRO A 413 -8.54 -8.52 19.55
N ARG A 414 -8.37 -9.80 19.90
CA ARG A 414 -9.06 -10.38 21.05
C ARG A 414 -8.57 -9.70 22.35
N ALA A 415 -9.46 -8.99 23.02
CA ALA A 415 -9.17 -8.46 24.35
C ALA A 415 -9.24 -9.59 25.41
N PRO A 416 -8.43 -9.52 26.49
CA PRO A 416 -8.53 -10.44 27.62
C PRO A 416 -9.94 -10.48 28.24
N ALA A 417 -10.28 -11.60 28.88
CA ALA A 417 -11.59 -11.73 29.51
C ALA A 417 -11.78 -10.66 30.61
N GLY A 418 -12.87 -9.89 30.51
CA GLY A 418 -13.17 -8.78 31.41
C GLY A 418 -12.80 -7.40 30.88
N ASP A 419 -11.96 -7.31 29.84
CA ASP A 419 -11.69 -6.05 29.14
C ASP A 419 -12.85 -5.68 28.19
N SER A 420 -13.01 -4.39 27.95
CA SER A 420 -13.91 -3.88 26.90
C SER A 420 -13.41 -4.28 25.50
N GLN A 421 -14.34 -4.46 24.57
CA GLN A 421 -13.99 -4.64 23.16
C GLN A 421 -13.15 -3.45 22.65
N PRO A 422 -12.11 -3.68 21.82
CA PRO A 422 -11.22 -2.61 21.37
C PRO A 422 -11.92 -1.46 20.61
N GLY A 423 -12.95 -1.78 19.84
CA GLY A 423 -13.57 -0.85 18.90
C GLY A 423 -12.90 -0.89 17.52
N LEU A 424 -13.28 0.06 16.66
CA LEU A 424 -12.72 0.18 15.31
C LEU A 424 -11.31 0.76 15.35
N ASP A 425 -10.55 0.51 14.29
CA ASP A 425 -9.35 1.30 13.98
C ASP A 425 -9.74 2.79 13.84
N PRO A 426 -9.15 3.69 14.64
CA PRO A 426 -9.56 5.08 14.67
C PRO A 426 -9.13 5.86 13.41
N VAL A 427 -8.10 5.39 12.69
CA VAL A 427 -7.57 6.04 11.49
C VAL A 427 -8.39 5.61 10.27
N ILE A 428 -8.48 4.30 10.00
CA ILE A 428 -9.06 3.76 8.74
C ILE A 428 -10.32 2.91 8.93
N GLY A 429 -10.78 2.67 10.17
CA GLY A 429 -11.96 1.84 10.43
C GLY A 429 -13.23 2.50 9.88
N GLN A 430 -14.01 1.76 9.10
CA GLN A 430 -15.25 2.23 8.50
C GLN A 430 -16.46 1.52 9.12
N GLY A 431 -17.57 2.24 9.30
CA GLY A 431 -18.80 1.74 9.90
C GLY A 431 -19.18 2.47 11.19
N ALA A 432 -20.12 1.90 11.94
CA ALA A 432 -20.54 2.46 13.22
C ALA A 432 -19.40 2.40 14.24
N ARG A 433 -19.00 3.55 14.78
CA ARG A 433 -17.88 3.66 15.72
C ARG A 433 -18.39 3.71 17.16
N PRO A 434 -18.27 2.62 17.96
CA PRO A 434 -18.68 2.62 19.36
C PRO A 434 -17.69 3.41 20.22
N THR A 435 -18.10 3.79 21.44
CA THR A 435 -17.16 4.30 22.45
C THR A 435 -16.04 3.29 22.73
N ALA A 436 -14.85 3.77 23.03
CA ALA A 436 -13.67 2.95 23.29
C ALA A 436 -13.11 3.15 24.71
N ALA A 437 -12.17 2.31 25.08
CA ALA A 437 -11.41 2.42 26.33
C ALA A 437 -9.95 2.74 26.06
N TRP A 438 -9.36 3.66 26.83
CA TRP A 438 -7.99 4.15 26.62
C TRP A 438 -7.21 4.24 27.93
N PRO A 439 -5.92 3.86 27.96
CA PRO A 439 -5.10 3.98 29.16
C PRO A 439 -4.71 5.45 29.41
N SER A 440 -5.16 6.07 30.51
CA SER A 440 -4.78 7.43 30.87
C SER A 440 -3.29 7.52 31.28
N VAL A 441 -2.79 6.50 31.98
CA VAL A 441 -1.38 6.34 32.36
C VAL A 441 -0.74 5.24 31.50
N TRP A 442 0.35 5.58 30.81
CA TRP A 442 1.11 4.62 30.00
C TRP A 442 1.65 3.48 30.88
N GLY A 443 1.35 2.24 30.52
CA GLY A 443 1.73 1.05 31.30
C GLY A 443 1.05 0.96 32.68
N GLY A 444 0.00 1.76 32.92
CA GLY A 444 -0.79 1.72 34.15
C GLY A 444 -1.67 0.47 34.26
N THR A 445 -2.61 0.49 35.21
CA THR A 445 -3.45 -0.68 35.52
C THR A 445 -4.94 -0.50 35.19
N SER A 446 -5.34 0.69 34.70
CA SER A 446 -6.74 1.00 34.38
C SER A 446 -6.88 1.82 33.10
N LYS A 447 -8.00 1.62 32.41
CA LYS A 447 -8.42 2.39 31.23
C LYS A 447 -9.60 3.28 31.59
N GLU A 448 -9.64 4.49 31.03
CA GLU A 448 -10.84 5.32 31.01
C GLU A 448 -11.85 4.69 30.05
N LEU A 449 -13.08 4.50 30.51
CA LEU A 449 -14.14 3.82 29.76
C LEU A 449 -15.14 4.83 29.18
N GLY A 450 -15.84 4.43 28.11
CA GLY A 450 -16.94 5.22 27.55
C GLY A 450 -16.49 6.49 26.81
N ILE A 451 -15.20 6.55 26.43
CA ILE A 451 -14.66 7.65 25.63
C ILE A 451 -15.31 7.64 24.24
N PRO A 452 -15.90 8.76 23.78
CA PRO A 452 -16.41 8.88 22.42
C PRO A 452 -15.38 8.44 21.37
N ALA A 453 -15.85 7.78 20.32
CA ALA A 453 -14.97 7.34 19.25
C ALA A 453 -14.28 8.52 18.56
N VAL A 454 -13.03 8.32 18.15
CA VAL A 454 -12.32 9.24 17.25
C VAL A 454 -13.16 9.40 15.96
N PRO A 455 -13.46 10.63 15.51
CA PRO A 455 -14.22 10.86 14.29
C PRO A 455 -13.46 10.32 13.07
N GLN A 456 -14.22 9.89 12.05
CA GLN A 456 -13.62 9.38 10.81
C GLN A 456 -13.03 10.53 9.99
N ALA A 457 -11.72 10.74 10.12
CA ALA A 457 -10.98 11.77 9.39
C ALA A 457 -10.43 11.30 8.03
N VAL A 458 -10.61 10.02 7.67
CA VAL A 458 -10.20 9.45 6.39
C VAL A 458 -11.42 9.10 5.55
N THR A 459 -11.48 9.61 4.32
CA THR A 459 -12.60 9.40 3.39
C THR A 459 -12.13 8.71 2.12
N MET A 460 -12.73 7.56 1.79
CA MET A 460 -12.52 6.87 0.51
C MET A 460 -13.14 7.66 -0.65
N LYS A 461 -12.31 8.21 -1.52
CA LYS A 461 -12.72 9.01 -2.70
C LYS A 461 -12.85 8.19 -3.97
N GLY A 462 -12.28 6.99 -4.00
CA GLY A 462 -12.31 6.13 -5.18
C GLY A 462 -11.08 5.25 -5.27
N GLY A 463 -11.15 4.26 -6.15
CA GLY A 463 -10.11 3.26 -6.28
C GLY A 463 -10.53 2.11 -7.18
N GLU A 464 -9.58 1.22 -7.47
CA GLU A 464 -9.81 0.00 -8.22
C GLU A 464 -8.77 -1.08 -7.85
N TYR A 465 -9.11 -2.34 -8.10
CA TYR A 465 -8.19 -3.46 -8.10
C TYR A 465 -7.60 -3.70 -9.49
N PHE A 466 -6.28 -3.87 -9.53
CA PHE A 466 -5.54 -4.18 -10.74
C PHE A 466 -4.74 -5.47 -10.55
N PHE A 467 -4.31 -6.06 -11.65
CA PHE A 467 -3.18 -6.99 -11.67
C PHE A 467 -2.04 -6.31 -12.41
N MET A 468 -0.85 -6.37 -11.84
CA MET A 468 0.37 -5.83 -12.44
C MET A 468 1.10 -6.98 -13.12
N PRO A 469 0.90 -7.20 -14.43
CA PRO A 469 1.34 -8.41 -15.10
C PRO A 469 2.86 -8.43 -15.30
N SER A 470 3.35 -9.58 -15.74
CA SER A 470 4.74 -9.76 -16.14
C SER A 470 5.10 -8.89 -17.35
N LEU A 471 6.39 -8.54 -17.48
CA LEU A 471 6.93 -7.86 -18.65
C LEU A 471 6.78 -8.70 -19.94
N PRO A 472 7.00 -10.03 -19.93
CA PRO A 472 6.73 -10.88 -21.09
C PRO A 472 5.28 -10.81 -21.57
N PHE A 473 4.29 -10.82 -20.67
CA PHE A 473 2.89 -10.63 -21.06
C PHE A 473 2.68 -9.32 -21.84
N LEU A 474 3.14 -8.19 -21.29
CA LEU A 474 2.96 -6.88 -21.93
C LEU A 474 3.65 -6.81 -23.30
N ARG A 475 4.82 -7.45 -23.43
CA ARG A 475 5.58 -7.53 -24.68
C ARG A 475 4.97 -8.51 -25.68
N SER A 476 4.25 -9.53 -25.23
CA SER A 476 3.58 -10.52 -26.07
C SER A 476 2.20 -10.09 -26.56
N LEU A 477 1.70 -8.94 -26.13
CA LEU A 477 0.48 -8.34 -26.68
C LEU A 477 0.72 -7.93 -28.14
N SER A 478 0.71 -8.90 -29.06
CA SER A 478 0.91 -8.65 -30.48
C SER A 478 -0.06 -7.58 -30.98
N PRO A 479 0.41 -6.58 -31.74
CA PRO A 479 -0.46 -5.79 -32.60
C PRO A 479 -0.91 -6.68 -33.77
N GLY A 480 -1.81 -7.63 -33.52
CA GLY A 480 -2.25 -8.64 -34.48
C GLY A 480 -3.68 -8.38 -34.95
N THR A 481 -3.84 -8.28 -36.28
CA THR A 481 -5.08 -8.08 -37.04
C THR A 481 -6.27 -8.88 -36.50
N ALA A 482 -7.41 -8.20 -36.33
CA ALA A 482 -8.71 -8.80 -36.08
C ALA A 482 -8.91 -10.01 -37.00
N THR A 483 -8.89 -11.21 -36.43
CA THR A 483 -9.23 -12.43 -37.16
C THR A 483 -10.69 -12.33 -37.56
N GLY A 484 -10.91 -12.04 -38.83
CA GLY A 484 -12.23 -12.02 -39.45
C GLY A 484 -12.97 -13.31 -39.15
N THR A 485 -14.23 -13.14 -38.77
CA THR A 485 -15.22 -14.20 -38.69
C THR A 485 -15.22 -15.00 -39.99
N ASP A 486 -14.87 -16.28 -39.87
CA ASP A 486 -15.04 -17.28 -40.89
C ASP A 486 -16.55 -17.45 -41.15
N THR A 487 -17.09 -16.73 -42.14
CA THR A 487 -18.43 -16.98 -42.66
C THR A 487 -18.34 -18.16 -43.62
N GLY A 488 -18.40 -19.37 -43.06
CA GLY A 488 -18.61 -20.59 -43.82
C GLY A 488 -20.00 -20.60 -44.44
N ILE A 489 -20.03 -20.67 -45.78
CA ILE A 489 -21.19 -20.99 -46.63
C ILE A 489 -21.62 -22.43 -46.41
#